data_AF-A0A3R7W2P9-F1
#
_entry.id   AF-A0A3R7W2P9-F1
#
_cell.length_a   1.000
_cell.length_b   1.000
_cell.length_c   1.000
_cell.angle_alpha   90.00
_cell.angle_beta   90.00
_cell.angle_gamma   90.00
#
_symmetry.space_group_name_H-M   'P 1'
#
loop_
_entity.id
_entity.type
_entity.pdbx_description
1 polymer ?
#
loop_
_entity_poly.entity_id
_entity_poly.type
_entity_poly.pdbx_seq_one_letter_code
_entity_poly.pdbx_strand_id
1 'polypeptide(L)'
;MTENDTSGSYCCLWKRRTAFVTVALCGLVGSVLIAFLDLPLNLTKDLVEVKEFELKTYPPLIESGGDLVVSWERNNATTLTNHDYVTLSCGPTTGEGDYFYNKTVRVSDLSVRFSSLYMMRCNYTAIYYNYEEITGKHKTIAKVETGMKEPAETPKHGHLSFTDDEKAMAIMFNSGTSKTPMVKYGMKPDDLKFYATGTSTTYGADDMCHAPATTVGQIYFRDPGYMHTVIMTDLKPNTYYFYQYGHEEHGLSQVHRFKSRPLSSYKYANFIAYGDMGAFAAFYGGSESTAARAFKDVIEGEYDSFLLHFGDISYARSQGHVWDQFFHLIEPYATRVPYMVSIGNRKYNMFSCSLQDCATDFARSWNLLMQMNMATLKAGSMTSAEVCCHMEAVLTLRGEISVPILEENVECLCITGGTSLRQEIGFTGTALITGAFM
;
A
#
# COMPACT_ATOMS: atom_id res chain seq x y z
N MET A 1 -11.73 37.94 40.08
CA MET A 1 -13.20 38.03 40.25
C MET A 1 -13.83 37.67 38.93
N THR A 2 -14.64 36.64 38.74
CA THR A 2 -15.00 35.38 39.44
C THR A 2 -15.87 34.65 38.41
N GLU A 3 -15.75 33.33 38.34
CA GLU A 3 -16.48 32.41 37.45
C GLU A 3 -18.01 32.55 37.55
N ASN A 4 -18.76 32.16 36.51
CA ASN A 4 -19.58 30.94 36.59
C ASN A 4 -20.26 30.55 35.26
N ASP A 5 -20.11 29.25 34.97
CA ASP A 5 -20.97 28.38 34.18
C ASP A 5 -22.42 28.36 34.72
N THR A 6 -23.42 28.05 33.87
CA THR A 6 -24.54 27.18 34.27
C THR A 6 -25.38 26.68 33.10
N SER A 7 -25.50 25.35 33.09
CA SER A 7 -26.39 24.48 32.33
C SER A 7 -27.89 24.79 32.47
N GLY A 8 -28.64 24.69 31.37
CA GLY A 8 -30.10 24.71 31.36
C GLY A 8 -30.70 23.33 31.63
N SER A 9 -31.48 23.22 32.70
CA SER A 9 -32.31 22.04 33.04
C SER A 9 -33.79 22.30 32.73
N TYR A 10 -34.43 21.37 32.03
CA TYR A 10 -35.86 21.37 31.73
C TYR A 10 -36.71 21.10 32.98
N CYS A 11 -37.72 21.93 33.22
CA CYS A 11 -38.67 21.80 34.34
C CYS A 11 -39.95 21.07 33.89
N CYS A 12 -40.29 19.93 34.50
CA CYS A 12 -41.55 19.22 34.28
C CYS A 12 -42.63 19.68 35.28
N LEU A 13 -43.72 20.25 34.76
CA LEU A 13 -44.94 20.59 35.51
C LEU A 13 -45.78 19.33 35.80
N TRP A 14 -46.10 19.08 37.08
CA TRP A 14 -47.07 18.05 37.48
C TRP A 14 -48.46 18.65 37.76
N LYS A 15 -49.50 18.04 37.18
CA LYS A 15 -50.92 18.42 37.35
C LYS A 15 -51.54 17.56 38.46
N ARG A 16 -51.97 18.16 39.58
CA ARG A 16 -52.77 17.47 40.62
C ARG A 16 -54.14 17.09 40.07
N ARG A 17 -54.56 15.83 40.24
CA ARG A 17 -55.96 15.40 40.04
C ARG A 17 -56.60 15.14 41.41
N THR A 18 -57.63 15.89 41.75
CA THR A 18 -58.53 15.63 42.89
C THR A 18 -59.80 14.96 42.36
N ALA A 19 -60.27 13.90 43.03
CA ALA A 19 -61.56 13.28 42.76
C ALA A 19 -62.45 13.39 44.01
N PHE A 20 -63.67 13.89 43.84
CA PHE A 20 -64.71 13.91 44.87
C PHE A 20 -65.61 12.69 44.67
N VAL A 21 -65.79 11.88 45.72
CA VAL A 21 -66.79 10.81 45.75
C VAL A 21 -67.87 11.22 46.75
N THR A 22 -69.09 11.40 46.27
CA THR A 22 -70.27 11.70 47.11
C THR A 22 -71.07 10.42 47.28
N VAL A 23 -71.20 9.91 48.51
CA VAL A 23 -72.10 8.79 48.83
C VAL A 23 -73.28 9.37 49.61
N ALA A 24 -74.48 9.25 49.07
CA ALA A 24 -75.72 9.70 49.70
C ALA A 24 -76.50 8.49 50.24
N LEU A 25 -76.61 8.39 51.56
CA LEU A 25 -77.59 7.54 52.25
C LEU A 25 -78.17 8.36 53.40
N CYS A 26 -79.51 8.43 53.43
CA CYS A 26 -80.40 9.05 54.42
C CYS A 26 -79.75 9.96 55.49
N GLY A 27 -79.78 11.27 55.22
CA GLY A 27 -79.93 12.28 56.26
C GLY A 27 -78.78 12.47 57.25
N LEU A 28 -77.55 12.65 56.76
CA LEU A 28 -76.47 13.38 57.44
C LEU A 28 -75.34 13.62 56.41
N VAL A 29 -75.00 14.89 56.14
CA VAL A 29 -73.89 15.23 55.23
C VAL A 29 -72.60 15.26 56.04
N GLY A 30 -71.69 14.31 55.78
CA GLY A 30 -70.34 14.29 56.32
C GLY A 30 -69.32 14.10 55.20
N SER A 31 -68.38 15.03 55.06
CA SER A 31 -67.26 14.95 54.12
C SER A 31 -66.06 14.26 54.77
N VAL A 32 -65.68 13.08 54.26
CA VAL A 32 -64.44 12.38 54.65
C VAL A 32 -63.32 12.75 53.70
N LEU A 33 -62.24 13.32 54.24
CA LEU A 33 -61.03 13.67 53.52
C LEU A 33 -60.08 12.46 53.55
N ILE A 34 -60.01 11.69 52.46
CA ILE A 34 -59.01 10.63 52.31
C ILE A 34 -57.77 11.26 51.66
N ALA A 35 -56.76 11.55 52.47
CA ALA A 35 -55.43 11.88 51.97
C ALA A 35 -54.72 10.59 51.56
N PHE A 36 -54.47 10.40 50.26
CA PHE A 36 -53.53 9.38 49.81
C PHE A 36 -52.11 9.88 50.15
N LEU A 37 -51.47 9.22 51.12
CA LEU A 37 -50.04 9.34 51.34
C LEU A 37 -49.34 8.62 50.18
N ASP A 38 -48.87 9.38 49.18
CA ASP A 38 -47.94 8.88 48.18
C ASP A 38 -46.61 8.57 48.89
N LEU A 39 -46.47 7.33 49.39
CA LEU A 39 -45.15 6.78 49.71
C LEU A 39 -44.38 6.67 48.39
N PRO A 40 -43.18 7.27 48.25
CA PRO A 40 -42.38 7.08 47.06
C PRO A 40 -41.89 5.64 47.06
N LEU A 41 -42.52 4.80 46.24
CA LEU A 41 -41.93 3.54 45.79
C LEU A 41 -40.72 3.93 44.94
N ASN A 42 -39.56 3.97 45.59
CA ASN A 42 -38.27 4.17 44.95
C ASN A 42 -37.94 2.87 44.20
N LEU A 43 -38.60 2.65 43.07
CA LEU A 43 -38.24 1.63 42.12
C LEU A 43 -37.05 2.20 41.33
N THR A 44 -35.84 2.05 41.88
CA THR A 44 -34.63 2.14 41.06
C THR A 44 -34.73 1.02 40.05
N LYS A 45 -35.30 1.35 38.89
CA LYS A 45 -35.07 0.61 37.68
C LYS A 45 -33.59 0.82 37.41
N ASP A 46 -32.76 -0.11 37.89
CA ASP A 46 -31.40 -0.25 37.38
C ASP A 46 -31.58 -0.42 35.87
N LEU A 47 -31.45 0.69 35.14
CA LEU A 47 -31.21 0.67 33.73
C LEU A 47 -29.85 0.00 33.62
N VAL A 48 -29.85 -1.32 33.48
CA VAL A 48 -28.69 -2.05 33.00
C VAL A 48 -28.36 -1.38 31.68
N GLU A 49 -27.31 -0.57 31.69
CA GLU A 49 -26.74 0.04 30.51
C GLU A 49 -26.30 -1.13 29.63
N VAL A 50 -27.11 -1.46 28.62
CA VAL A 50 -26.78 -2.51 27.66
C VAL A 50 -25.61 -1.98 26.86
N LYS A 51 -24.40 -2.33 27.28
CA LYS A 51 -23.18 -1.93 26.60
C LYS A 51 -23.26 -2.39 25.14
N GLU A 52 -23.29 -1.44 24.21
CA GLU A 52 -23.29 -1.71 22.78
C GLU A 52 -22.04 -2.52 22.40
N PHE A 53 -22.15 -3.32 21.33
CA PHE A 53 -21.02 -4.10 20.84
C PHE A 53 -19.98 -3.15 20.27
N GLU A 54 -18.82 -3.06 20.91
CA GLU A 54 -17.77 -2.08 20.57
C GLU A 54 -16.51 -2.80 20.09
N LEU A 55 -15.90 -2.27 19.02
CA LEU A 55 -14.59 -2.69 18.54
C LEU A 55 -13.50 -1.78 19.10
N LYS A 56 -12.38 -2.37 19.48
CA LYS A 56 -11.16 -1.66 19.88
C LYS A 56 -9.99 -2.09 18.99
N THR A 57 -9.02 -1.21 18.85
CA THR A 57 -7.81 -1.46 18.07
C THR A 57 -6.57 -1.43 18.96
N TYR A 58 -5.61 -2.28 18.65
CA TYR A 58 -4.26 -2.21 19.20
C TYR A 58 -3.23 -2.50 18.09
N PRO A 59 -2.20 -1.66 17.91
CA PRO A 59 -1.98 -0.37 18.57
C PRO A 59 -3.05 0.68 18.16
N PRO A 60 -3.16 1.81 18.88
CA PRO A 60 -4.09 2.89 18.51
C PRO A 60 -3.69 3.60 17.20
N LEU A 61 -2.40 3.62 16.88
CA LEU A 61 -1.83 4.11 15.63
C LEU A 61 -0.87 3.07 15.06
N ILE A 62 -0.96 2.83 13.76
CA ILE A 62 -0.22 1.76 13.07
C ILE A 62 1.11 2.30 12.53
N GLU A 63 2.21 1.59 12.79
CA GLU A 63 3.48 1.83 12.11
C GLU A 63 3.46 1.16 10.72
N SER A 64 4.09 1.76 9.72
CA SER A 64 4.14 1.15 8.37
C SER A 64 4.91 -0.18 8.40
N GLY A 65 4.29 -1.24 7.85
CA GLY A 65 4.74 -2.63 7.97
C GLY A 65 4.26 -3.33 9.26
N GLY A 66 3.53 -2.62 10.12
CA GLY A 66 3.05 -3.11 11.40
C GLY A 66 1.70 -3.83 11.33
N ASP A 67 1.25 -4.30 12.49
CA ASP A 67 0.04 -5.11 12.61
C ASP A 67 -1.07 -4.37 13.32
N LEU A 68 -2.31 -4.69 12.96
CA LEU A 68 -3.52 -4.23 13.61
C LEU A 68 -4.26 -5.41 14.22
N VAL A 69 -4.45 -5.36 15.54
CA VAL A 69 -5.35 -6.25 16.26
C VAL A 69 -6.67 -5.52 16.49
N VAL A 70 -7.76 -6.09 15.99
CA VAL A 70 -9.12 -5.61 16.25
C VAL A 70 -9.75 -6.55 17.26
N SER A 71 -10.15 -6.04 18.42
CA SER A 71 -10.74 -6.82 19.51
C SER A 71 -12.12 -6.29 19.90
N TRP A 72 -12.89 -7.12 20.59
CA TRP A 72 -14.22 -6.77 21.09
C TRP A 72 -14.50 -7.43 22.43
N GLU A 73 -15.42 -6.84 23.18
CA GLU A 73 -15.94 -7.44 24.42
C GLU A 73 -17.25 -8.17 24.16
N ARG A 74 -17.47 -9.28 24.86
CA ARG A 74 -18.75 -9.99 24.77
C ARG A 74 -19.80 -9.25 25.58
N ASN A 75 -20.94 -8.99 24.96
CA ASN A 75 -22.16 -8.63 25.66
C ASN A 75 -23.18 -9.77 25.50
N ASN A 76 -24.07 -9.96 26.49
CA ASN A 76 -25.13 -10.97 26.41
C ASN A 76 -26.22 -10.61 25.38
N ALA A 77 -26.15 -9.40 24.81
CA ALA A 77 -27.14 -8.90 23.86
C ALA A 77 -26.87 -9.33 22.40
N THR A 78 -25.62 -9.68 22.05
CA THR A 78 -25.23 -10.03 20.68
C THR A 78 -24.87 -11.51 20.58
N THR A 79 -25.56 -12.25 19.73
CA THR A 79 -25.23 -13.66 19.46
C THR A 79 -24.23 -13.73 18.32
N LEU A 80 -22.98 -14.08 18.63
CA LEU A 80 -21.94 -14.27 17.62
C LEU A 80 -22.07 -15.66 16.98
N THR A 81 -21.70 -15.75 15.70
CA THR A 81 -21.75 -17.01 14.94
C THR A 81 -20.40 -17.33 14.30
N ASN A 82 -20.19 -18.58 13.88
CA ASN A 82 -19.00 -18.97 13.12
C ASN A 82 -19.03 -18.50 11.64
N HIS A 83 -20.09 -17.82 11.22
CA HIS A 83 -20.21 -17.18 9.91
C HIS A 83 -19.90 -15.68 9.96
N ASP A 84 -19.57 -15.16 11.14
CA ASP A 84 -19.20 -13.76 11.33
C ASP A 84 -17.82 -13.49 10.73
N TYR A 85 -17.59 -12.24 10.34
CA TYR A 85 -16.28 -11.83 9.85
C TYR A 85 -16.02 -10.36 10.12
N VAL A 86 -14.74 -10.01 10.15
CA VAL A 86 -14.26 -8.62 10.23
C VAL A 86 -13.59 -8.27 8.91
N THR A 87 -13.96 -7.13 8.34
CA THR A 87 -13.33 -6.60 7.11
C THR A 87 -12.34 -5.50 7.45
N LEU A 88 -11.37 -5.27 6.56
CA LEU A 88 -10.47 -4.14 6.62
C LEU A 88 -10.46 -3.38 5.29
N SER A 89 -10.60 -2.06 5.40
CA SER A 89 -10.56 -1.09 4.29
C SER A 89 -9.68 0.10 4.70
N CYS A 90 -9.30 0.94 3.74
CA CYS A 90 -8.52 2.14 3.98
C CYS A 90 -9.01 3.30 3.10
N GLY A 91 -9.45 4.37 3.76
CA GLY A 91 -10.03 5.54 3.08
C GLY A 91 -11.53 5.38 2.78
N PRO A 92 -12.09 6.21 1.89
CA PRO A 92 -13.51 6.12 1.56
C PRO A 92 -13.82 4.78 0.88
N THR A 93 -14.93 4.18 1.28
CA THR A 93 -15.48 2.97 0.66
C THR A 93 -16.65 3.35 -0.25
N THR A 94 -16.87 2.58 -1.31
CA THR A 94 -17.96 2.79 -2.28
C THR A 94 -19.30 2.19 -1.84
N GLY A 95 -19.32 1.43 -0.75
CA GLY A 95 -20.53 0.83 -0.19
C GLY A 95 -20.23 -0.32 0.76
N GLU A 96 -21.28 -1.08 1.10
CA GLU A 96 -21.14 -2.34 1.83
C GLU A 96 -20.39 -3.36 0.96
N GLY A 97 -19.44 -4.06 1.55
CA GLY A 97 -18.63 -5.06 0.85
C GLY A 97 -17.38 -4.55 0.15
N ASP A 98 -17.12 -3.24 0.18
CA ASP A 98 -15.89 -2.66 -0.38
C ASP A 98 -14.73 -2.69 0.64
N TYR A 99 -13.95 -3.76 0.59
CA TYR A 99 -12.80 -4.03 1.47
C TYR A 99 -11.73 -4.85 0.74
N PHE A 100 -10.47 -4.79 1.18
CA PHE A 100 -9.38 -5.59 0.59
C PHE A 100 -9.00 -6.81 1.42
N TYR A 101 -9.34 -6.87 2.71
CA TYR A 101 -9.19 -8.07 3.55
C TYR A 101 -10.45 -8.39 4.34
N ASN A 102 -10.70 -9.69 4.55
CA ASN A 102 -11.63 -10.18 5.56
C ASN A 102 -10.97 -11.27 6.41
N LYS A 103 -11.46 -11.43 7.64
CA LYS A 103 -11.08 -12.50 8.56
C LYS A 103 -12.35 -13.11 9.13
N THR A 104 -12.54 -14.40 8.92
CA THR A 104 -13.62 -15.17 9.55
C THR A 104 -13.42 -15.18 11.06
N VAL A 105 -14.50 -15.04 11.80
CA VAL A 105 -14.51 -15.03 13.26
C VAL A 105 -15.21 -16.29 13.76
N ARG A 106 -14.59 -16.98 14.72
CA ARG A 106 -15.22 -18.07 15.46
C ARG A 106 -15.89 -17.53 16.71
N VAL A 107 -16.90 -18.24 17.19
CA VAL A 107 -17.60 -17.87 18.45
C VAL A 107 -16.64 -17.81 19.65
N SER A 108 -15.51 -18.52 19.62
CA SER A 108 -14.47 -18.46 20.67
C SER A 108 -13.60 -17.20 20.62
N ASP A 109 -13.52 -16.54 19.47
CA ASP A 109 -12.53 -15.49 19.24
C ASP A 109 -12.94 -14.20 19.98
N LEU A 110 -11.92 -13.44 20.38
CA LEU A 110 -12.07 -12.12 21.00
C LEU A 110 -11.35 -11.03 20.21
N SER A 111 -10.62 -11.42 19.16
CA SER A 111 -9.90 -10.52 18.28
C SER A 111 -9.55 -11.19 16.94
N VAL A 112 -9.25 -10.34 15.96
CA VAL A 112 -8.59 -10.74 14.71
C VAL A 112 -7.33 -9.90 14.51
N ARG A 113 -6.36 -10.46 13.78
CA ARG A 113 -5.11 -9.77 13.42
C ARG A 113 -5.02 -9.58 11.91
N PHE A 114 -4.77 -8.34 11.51
CA PHE A 114 -4.33 -7.97 10.17
C PHE A 114 -2.85 -7.62 10.26
N SER A 115 -2.02 -8.29 9.48
CA SER A 115 -0.57 -8.11 9.52
C SER A 115 -0.04 -7.36 8.32
N SER A 116 1.13 -6.73 8.49
CA SER A 116 1.87 -6.07 7.42
C SER A 116 1.07 -4.95 6.73
N LEU A 117 0.46 -4.07 7.52
CA LEU A 117 -0.26 -2.89 7.03
C LEU A 117 0.70 -1.74 6.74
N TYR A 118 0.50 -1.05 5.61
CA TYR A 118 1.44 -0.09 5.05
C TYR A 118 0.81 1.31 4.90
N MET A 119 1.66 2.35 4.83
CA MET A 119 1.19 3.71 4.62
C MET A 119 0.55 3.87 3.24
N MET A 120 -0.79 3.80 3.21
CA MET A 120 -1.59 4.03 2.02
C MET A 120 -2.11 5.47 1.92
N ARG A 121 -1.80 6.37 2.88
CA ARG A 121 -2.33 7.75 2.96
C ARG A 121 -3.84 7.79 3.28
N CYS A 122 -4.29 6.87 4.13
CA CYS A 122 -5.66 6.82 4.64
C CYS A 122 -5.71 6.18 6.01
N ASN A 123 -6.83 6.38 6.71
CA ASN A 123 -7.13 5.65 7.93
C ASN A 123 -7.70 4.27 7.58
N TYR A 124 -7.31 3.28 8.36
CA TYR A 124 -7.84 1.93 8.27
C TYR A 124 -9.18 1.84 9.01
N THR A 125 -10.19 1.31 8.33
CA THR A 125 -11.52 1.06 8.90
C THR A 125 -11.76 -0.45 8.99
N ALA A 126 -12.01 -0.92 10.21
CA ALA A 126 -12.46 -2.28 10.48
C ALA A 126 -13.97 -2.30 10.78
N ILE A 127 -14.69 -3.24 10.16
CA ILE A 127 -16.14 -3.40 10.34
C ILE A 127 -16.43 -4.85 10.68
N TYR A 128 -17.24 -5.06 11.73
CA TYR A 128 -17.70 -6.38 12.13
C TYR A 128 -19.07 -6.68 11.51
N TYR A 129 -19.14 -7.80 10.80
CA TYR A 129 -20.34 -8.34 10.18
C TYR A 129 -20.80 -9.57 10.95
N ASN A 130 -21.97 -9.46 11.58
CA ASN A 130 -22.62 -10.56 12.27
C ASN A 130 -23.66 -11.21 11.36
N TYR A 131 -23.69 -12.55 11.35
CA TYR A 131 -24.62 -13.32 10.54
C TYR A 131 -25.93 -13.57 11.30
N GLU A 132 -27.05 -13.14 10.71
CA GLU A 132 -28.38 -13.37 11.26
C GLU A 132 -29.00 -14.63 10.63
N GLU A 133 -29.13 -15.70 11.42
CA GLU A 133 -29.63 -17.00 10.91
C GLU A 133 -31.04 -16.94 10.34
N ILE A 134 -31.89 -16.07 10.87
CA ILE A 134 -33.30 -15.95 10.45
C ILE A 134 -33.40 -15.38 9.04
N THR A 135 -32.62 -14.35 8.74
CA THR A 135 -32.65 -13.66 7.43
C THR A 135 -31.63 -14.23 6.45
N GLY A 136 -30.65 -14.99 6.94
CA GLY A 136 -29.53 -15.52 6.16
C GLY A 136 -28.60 -14.42 5.64
N LYS A 137 -28.55 -13.27 6.31
CA LYS A 137 -27.78 -12.08 5.88
C LYS A 137 -26.79 -11.64 6.95
N HIS A 138 -25.72 -11.00 6.48
CA HIS A 138 -24.78 -10.30 7.34
C HIS A 138 -25.25 -8.88 7.61
N LYS A 139 -25.15 -8.46 8.87
CA LYS A 139 -25.44 -7.10 9.32
C LYS A 139 -24.20 -6.51 9.97
N THR A 140 -23.92 -5.24 9.69
CA THR A 140 -22.90 -4.48 10.38
C THR A 140 -23.35 -4.20 11.82
N ILE A 141 -22.54 -4.58 12.80
CA ILE A 141 -22.86 -4.37 14.22
C ILE A 141 -21.90 -3.41 14.92
N ALA A 142 -20.69 -3.23 14.38
CA ALA A 142 -19.73 -2.27 14.89
C ALA A 142 -18.68 -1.89 13.84
N LYS A 143 -18.11 -0.69 14.02
CA LYS A 143 -17.04 -0.12 13.19
C LYS A 143 -16.02 0.54 14.10
N VAL A 144 -14.75 0.41 13.76
CA VAL A 144 -13.65 1.18 14.38
C VAL A 144 -12.69 1.65 13.29
N GLU A 145 -12.10 2.82 13.52
CA GLU A 145 -11.13 3.43 12.62
C GLU A 145 -9.82 3.69 13.37
N THR A 146 -8.69 3.48 12.70
CA THR A 146 -7.36 3.73 13.23
C THR A 146 -6.46 4.32 12.15
N GLY A 147 -5.68 5.32 12.54
CA GLY A 147 -4.74 5.99 11.64
C GLY A 147 -3.36 5.36 11.66
N MET A 148 -2.51 5.86 10.76
CA MET A 148 -1.09 5.60 10.80
C MET A 148 -0.40 6.49 11.85
N LYS A 149 0.71 6.03 12.42
CA LYS A 149 1.54 6.78 13.37
C LYS A 149 2.14 8.03 12.73
N GLU A 150 2.54 7.91 11.46
CA GLU A 150 3.06 9.01 10.66
C GLU A 150 1.91 9.68 9.89
N PRO A 151 1.95 11.01 9.66
CA PRO A 151 0.99 11.70 8.80
C PRO A 151 1.02 11.19 7.35
N ALA A 152 -0.08 11.36 6.62
CA ALA A 152 -0.19 10.95 5.22
C ALA A 152 0.80 11.69 4.30
N GLU A 153 1.23 12.89 4.69
CA GLU A 153 2.18 13.74 3.98
C GLU A 153 3.64 13.30 4.17
N THR A 154 3.90 12.35 5.08
CA THR A 154 5.24 11.79 5.28
C THR A 154 5.74 11.16 3.98
N PRO A 155 6.96 11.46 3.51
CA PRO A 155 7.51 10.84 2.31
C PRO A 155 7.71 9.34 2.55
N LYS A 156 7.14 8.52 1.66
CA LYS A 156 7.25 7.06 1.66
C LYS A 156 7.63 6.55 0.29
N HIS A 157 7.96 5.27 0.21
CA HIS A 157 8.18 4.58 -1.06
C HIS A 157 9.36 5.16 -1.83
N GLY A 158 10.39 5.63 -1.10
CA GLY A 158 11.59 6.19 -1.72
C GLY A 158 12.30 5.18 -2.61
N HIS A 159 12.62 5.56 -3.84
CA HIS A 159 13.43 4.75 -4.74
C HIS A 159 14.26 5.61 -5.68
N LEU A 160 15.51 5.21 -5.86
CA LEU A 160 16.47 5.90 -6.71
C LEU A 160 16.38 5.38 -8.13
N SER A 161 16.74 6.23 -9.08
CA SER A 161 16.88 5.81 -10.47
C SER A 161 17.92 6.63 -11.21
N PHE A 162 18.61 6.00 -12.16
CA PHE A 162 19.50 6.74 -13.05
C PHE A 162 18.69 7.67 -13.94
N THR A 163 19.33 8.77 -14.32
CA THR A 163 18.86 9.67 -15.37
C THR A 163 19.69 9.47 -16.64
N ASP A 164 19.31 10.17 -17.71
CA ASP A 164 20.11 10.23 -18.93
C ASP A 164 21.46 10.96 -18.72
N ASP A 165 21.55 11.82 -17.71
CA ASP A 165 22.82 12.45 -17.29
C ASP A 165 23.58 11.53 -16.33
N GLU A 166 24.82 11.17 -16.71
CA GLU A 166 25.72 10.34 -15.90
C GLU A 166 26.11 10.99 -14.57
N LYS A 167 25.95 12.31 -14.44
CA LYS A 167 26.22 13.08 -13.21
C LYS A 167 24.97 13.39 -12.41
N ALA A 168 23.85 12.75 -12.72
CA ALA A 168 22.60 12.96 -12.01
C ALA A 168 21.92 11.66 -11.54
N MET A 169 21.16 11.80 -10.46
CA MET A 169 20.39 10.73 -9.83
C MET A 169 18.99 11.26 -9.51
N ALA A 170 17.96 10.52 -9.88
CA ALA A 170 16.59 10.82 -9.48
C ALA A 170 16.27 10.11 -8.16
N ILE A 171 15.56 10.80 -7.27
CA ILE A 171 14.83 10.20 -6.15
C ILE A 171 13.33 10.39 -6.42
N MET A 172 12.61 9.28 -6.35
CA MET A 172 11.16 9.23 -6.50
C MET A 172 10.53 8.76 -5.20
N PHE A 173 9.39 9.35 -4.81
CA PHE A 173 8.69 9.02 -3.56
C PHE A 173 7.21 9.46 -3.60
N ASN A 174 6.40 8.88 -2.72
CA ASN A 174 4.98 9.19 -2.58
C ASN A 174 4.68 9.97 -1.30
N SER A 175 3.63 10.79 -1.34
CA SER A 175 3.03 11.40 -0.15
C SER A 175 1.56 11.75 -0.36
N GLY A 176 0.89 12.20 0.69
CA GLY A 176 -0.47 12.76 0.65
C GLY A 176 -0.56 14.24 0.25
N THR A 177 0.54 14.89 -0.18
CA THR A 177 0.59 16.34 -0.39
C THR A 177 1.16 16.73 -1.76
N SER A 178 0.66 17.80 -2.35
CA SER A 178 1.15 18.33 -3.64
C SER A 178 2.24 19.40 -3.48
N LYS A 179 2.72 19.63 -2.25
CA LYS A 179 3.75 20.65 -1.95
C LYS A 179 5.03 20.37 -2.74
N THR A 180 5.85 21.39 -2.89
CA THR A 180 7.11 21.30 -3.64
C THR A 180 8.01 20.24 -3.01
N PRO A 181 8.30 19.12 -3.71
CA PRO A 181 9.18 18.11 -3.19
C PRO A 181 10.63 18.56 -3.28
N MET A 182 11.46 18.07 -2.37
CA MET A 182 12.86 18.43 -2.33
C MET A 182 13.75 17.29 -1.84
N VAL A 183 15.04 17.46 -2.09
CA VAL A 183 16.11 16.61 -1.55
C VAL A 183 17.22 17.50 -1.00
N LYS A 184 17.75 17.14 0.17
CA LYS A 184 19.00 17.69 0.72
C LYS A 184 20.05 16.59 0.63
N TYR A 185 21.24 16.88 0.11
CA TYR A 185 22.27 15.88 -0.15
C TYR A 185 23.70 16.40 0.03
N GLY A 186 24.64 15.49 0.28
CA GLY A 186 26.04 15.82 0.53
C GLY A 186 26.94 14.59 0.65
N MET A 187 28.25 14.79 0.73
CA MET A 187 29.21 13.68 0.88
C MET A 187 29.42 13.24 2.33
N LYS A 188 28.75 13.88 3.29
CA LYS A 188 28.81 13.58 4.72
C LYS A 188 27.39 13.54 5.30
N PRO A 189 27.08 12.63 6.24
CA PRO A 189 25.73 12.48 6.79
C PRO A 189 25.27 13.71 7.57
N ASP A 190 26.18 14.38 8.28
CA ASP A 190 25.87 15.53 9.14
C ASP A 190 25.98 16.89 8.41
N ASP A 191 26.22 16.87 7.09
CA ASP A 191 26.55 18.07 6.30
C ASP A 191 26.02 17.96 4.85
N LEU A 192 24.69 18.02 4.74
CA LEU A 192 23.93 17.97 3.48
C LEU A 192 23.85 19.36 2.82
N LYS A 193 24.97 19.83 2.25
CA LYS A 193 25.12 21.19 1.72
C LYS A 193 24.32 21.51 0.47
N PHE A 194 23.99 20.50 -0.32
CA PHE A 194 23.30 20.68 -1.59
C PHE A 194 21.81 20.43 -1.40
N TYR A 195 20.99 21.11 -2.18
CA TYR A 195 19.56 20.84 -2.24
C TYR A 195 19.05 21.00 -3.66
N ALA A 196 17.99 20.26 -3.98
CA ALA A 196 17.25 20.39 -5.22
C ALA A 196 15.74 20.31 -4.94
N THR A 197 14.95 20.92 -5.81
CA THR A 197 13.48 20.81 -5.80
C THR A 197 13.03 20.02 -7.03
N GLY A 198 11.82 19.49 -6.98
CA GLY A 198 11.30 18.61 -8.02
C GLY A 198 9.86 18.91 -8.42
N THR A 199 9.26 17.96 -9.11
CA THR A 199 7.88 18.02 -9.58
C THR A 199 7.03 16.96 -8.91
N SER A 200 5.72 17.22 -8.86
CA SER A 200 4.71 16.31 -8.33
C SER A 200 3.69 15.98 -9.42
N THR A 201 3.27 14.73 -9.50
CA THR A 201 2.22 14.26 -10.40
C THR A 201 1.23 13.38 -9.64
N THR A 202 0.04 13.19 -10.19
CA THR A 202 -1.00 12.28 -9.69
C THR A 202 -1.83 11.79 -10.87
N TYR A 203 -2.71 10.81 -10.65
CA TYR A 203 -3.67 10.33 -11.63
C TYR A 203 -4.97 9.91 -10.94
N GLY A 204 -6.08 10.07 -11.65
CA GLY A 204 -7.42 9.65 -11.24
C GLY A 204 -7.88 8.38 -11.95
N ALA A 205 -9.06 7.88 -11.56
CA ALA A 205 -9.67 6.70 -12.16
C ALA A 205 -9.94 6.89 -13.66
N ASP A 206 -10.30 8.12 -14.05
CA ASP A 206 -10.60 8.49 -15.44
C ASP A 206 -9.34 8.58 -16.33
N ASP A 207 -8.15 8.64 -15.73
CA ASP A 207 -6.87 8.56 -16.46
C ASP A 207 -6.50 7.12 -16.83
N MET A 208 -7.21 6.11 -16.27
CA MET A 208 -7.00 4.70 -16.58
C MET A 208 -7.76 4.32 -17.86
N CYS A 209 -7.20 3.40 -18.64
CA CYS A 209 -7.76 3.06 -19.95
C CYS A 209 -9.10 2.31 -19.86
N HIS A 210 -9.22 1.35 -18.93
CA HIS A 210 -10.32 0.39 -18.92
C HIS A 210 -10.65 -0.14 -17.51
N ALA A 211 -11.89 -0.60 -17.32
CA ALA A 211 -12.32 -1.29 -16.11
C ALA A 211 -11.59 -2.64 -15.95
N PRO A 212 -11.20 -3.05 -14.73
CA PRO A 212 -11.62 -2.47 -13.47
C PRO A 212 -10.74 -1.31 -12.98
N ALA A 213 -9.66 -0.95 -13.68
CA ALA A 213 -8.78 0.15 -13.26
C ALA A 213 -9.48 1.52 -13.31
N THR A 214 -10.56 1.69 -14.06
CA THR A 214 -11.39 2.90 -14.05
C THR A 214 -12.46 2.92 -12.96
N THR A 215 -12.59 1.85 -12.18
CA THR A 215 -13.63 1.72 -11.15
C THR A 215 -13.03 1.99 -9.78
N VAL A 216 -13.56 2.98 -9.05
CA VAL A 216 -13.14 3.26 -7.67
C VAL A 216 -13.55 2.11 -6.74
N GLY A 217 -12.64 1.67 -5.89
CA GLY A 217 -12.90 0.64 -4.88
C GLY A 217 -11.61 0.11 -4.24
N GLN A 218 -11.73 -0.53 -3.09
CA GLN A 218 -10.60 -1.01 -2.29
C GLN A 218 -9.74 -2.04 -3.04
N ILE A 219 -10.37 -2.89 -3.86
CA ILE A 219 -9.71 -3.89 -4.72
C ILE A 219 -9.64 -3.47 -6.20
N TYR A 220 -9.84 -2.19 -6.50
CA TYR A 220 -9.80 -1.65 -7.86
C TYR A 220 -8.95 -0.37 -7.87
N PHE A 221 -9.44 0.70 -8.50
CA PHE A 221 -8.79 1.99 -8.46
C PHE A 221 -8.79 2.57 -7.05
N ARG A 222 -7.59 2.98 -6.65
CA ARG A 222 -7.35 3.70 -5.41
C ARG A 222 -6.48 4.90 -5.69
N ASP A 223 -6.80 6.03 -5.08
CA ASP A 223 -6.03 7.26 -5.20
C ASP A 223 -4.56 7.01 -4.76
N PRO A 224 -3.57 7.29 -5.64
CA PRO A 224 -2.15 7.05 -5.36
C PRO A 224 -1.52 8.11 -4.47
N GLY A 225 -2.24 9.19 -4.13
CA GLY A 225 -1.69 10.41 -3.56
C GLY A 225 -0.90 11.19 -4.61
N TYR A 226 0.22 11.76 -4.19
CA TYR A 226 1.14 12.50 -5.05
C TYR A 226 2.46 11.76 -5.18
N MET A 227 2.98 11.78 -6.39
CA MET A 227 4.20 11.11 -6.82
C MET A 227 5.23 12.17 -7.17
N HIS A 228 6.36 12.14 -6.49
CA HIS A 228 7.35 13.20 -6.52
C HIS A 228 8.61 12.72 -7.20
N THR A 229 9.20 13.56 -8.04
CA THR A 229 10.49 13.31 -8.67
C THR A 229 11.41 14.49 -8.42
N VAL A 230 12.56 14.25 -7.79
CA VAL A 230 13.61 15.26 -7.57
C VAL A 230 14.92 14.75 -8.17
N ILE A 231 15.61 15.60 -8.93
CA ILE A 231 16.88 15.24 -9.58
C ILE A 231 18.04 15.90 -8.83
N MET A 232 18.97 15.09 -8.32
CA MET A 232 20.25 15.52 -7.78
C MET A 232 21.28 15.59 -8.92
N THR A 233 21.83 16.77 -9.18
CA THR A 233 22.80 17.00 -10.27
C THR A 233 24.22 17.23 -9.76
N ASP A 234 25.16 17.35 -10.71
CA ASP A 234 26.57 17.67 -10.45
C ASP A 234 27.26 16.67 -9.52
N LEU A 235 26.80 15.41 -9.55
CA LEU A 235 27.36 14.33 -8.77
C LEU A 235 28.74 13.96 -9.32
N LYS A 236 29.71 13.87 -8.41
CA LYS A 236 31.01 13.28 -8.74
C LYS A 236 30.79 11.80 -9.05
N PRO A 237 31.43 11.23 -10.07
CA PRO A 237 31.25 9.82 -10.40
C PRO A 237 31.76 8.92 -9.27
N ASN A 238 31.17 7.73 -9.14
CA ASN A 238 31.60 6.68 -8.21
C ASN A 238 31.83 7.18 -6.77
N THR A 239 30.95 8.05 -6.28
CA THR A 239 31.08 8.74 -4.99
C THR A 239 29.84 8.49 -4.14
N TYR A 240 30.04 8.22 -2.84
CA TYR A 240 28.92 8.11 -1.92
C TYR A 240 28.34 9.48 -1.57
N TYR A 241 27.01 9.58 -1.66
CA TYR A 241 26.22 10.71 -1.22
C TYR A 241 25.22 10.27 -0.17
N PHE A 242 25.10 11.07 0.88
CA PHE A 242 24.04 11.01 1.87
C PHE A 242 22.93 11.97 1.47
N TYR A 243 21.68 11.63 1.76
CA TYR A 243 20.55 12.44 1.36
C TYR A 243 19.31 12.24 2.24
N GLN A 244 18.45 13.24 2.26
CA GLN A 244 17.09 13.18 2.80
C GLN A 244 16.13 13.77 1.77
N TYR A 245 14.94 13.18 1.62
CA TYR A 245 13.93 13.60 0.66
C TYR A 245 12.58 13.82 1.35
N GLY A 246 11.74 14.68 0.80
CA GLY A 246 10.42 14.99 1.35
C GLY A 246 9.99 16.41 1.01
N HIS A 247 9.37 17.09 1.98
CA HIS A 247 8.89 18.46 1.82
C HIS A 247 9.33 19.30 3.02
N GLU A 248 9.78 20.52 2.78
CA GLU A 248 10.21 21.43 3.88
C GLU A 248 9.08 21.63 4.91
N GLU A 249 7.81 21.64 4.46
CA GLU A 249 6.62 21.88 5.31
C GLU A 249 6.15 20.64 6.10
N HIS A 250 6.39 19.43 5.58
CA HIS A 250 5.83 18.18 6.14
C HIS A 250 6.91 17.25 6.73
N GLY A 251 8.17 17.62 6.58
CA GLY A 251 9.30 16.86 7.07
C GLY A 251 10.04 16.11 5.95
N LEU A 252 11.26 15.72 6.29
CA LEU A 252 12.14 14.95 5.43
C LEU A 252 12.29 13.54 5.97
N SER A 253 12.62 12.59 5.10
CA SER A 253 12.99 11.23 5.44
C SER A 253 14.16 11.17 6.42
N GLN A 254 14.42 10.00 6.98
CA GLN A 254 15.72 9.70 7.57
C GLN A 254 16.85 9.86 6.54
N VAL A 255 18.11 9.97 7.01
CA VAL A 255 19.26 10.05 6.12
C VAL A 255 19.50 8.69 5.45
N HIS A 256 19.45 8.68 4.12
CA HIS A 256 19.82 7.55 3.28
C HIS A 256 21.19 7.79 2.64
N ARG A 257 21.75 6.77 1.99
CA ARG A 257 23.03 6.86 1.27
C ARG A 257 22.98 6.05 -0.02
N PHE A 258 23.50 6.61 -1.09
CA PHE A 258 23.70 5.94 -2.37
C PHE A 258 25.08 6.21 -2.94
N LYS A 259 25.45 5.47 -3.98
CA LYS A 259 26.67 5.67 -4.76
C LYS A 259 26.29 6.20 -6.15
N SER A 260 26.88 7.33 -6.53
CA SER A 260 26.67 7.90 -7.86
C SER A 260 27.25 6.99 -8.96
N ARG A 261 26.71 7.15 -10.18
CA ARG A 261 27.10 6.36 -11.34
C ARG A 261 28.62 6.42 -11.56
N PRO A 262 29.30 5.29 -11.83
CA PRO A 262 30.70 5.31 -12.23
C PRO A 262 30.87 5.92 -13.63
N LEU A 263 32.08 6.37 -13.94
CA LEU A 263 32.41 6.79 -15.31
C LEU A 263 32.30 5.60 -16.27
N SER A 264 31.99 5.87 -17.54
CA SER A 264 31.96 4.86 -18.61
C SER A 264 33.29 4.12 -18.84
N SER A 265 34.40 4.63 -18.29
CA SER A 265 35.71 3.95 -18.31
C SER A 265 35.84 2.78 -17.33
N TYR A 266 34.91 2.62 -16.39
CA TYR A 266 34.87 1.48 -15.48
C TYR A 266 34.48 0.21 -16.24
N LYS A 267 35.24 -0.87 -16.04
CA LYS A 267 35.07 -2.14 -16.79
C LYS A 267 34.06 -3.10 -16.19
N TYR A 268 33.79 -2.98 -14.90
CA TYR A 268 32.97 -3.92 -14.13
C TYR A 268 31.95 -3.17 -13.28
N ALA A 269 30.78 -3.77 -13.13
CA ALA A 269 29.73 -3.31 -12.23
C ALA A 269 29.12 -4.53 -11.53
N ASN A 270 28.97 -4.45 -10.21
CA ASN A 270 28.25 -5.44 -9.42
C ASN A 270 26.81 -4.94 -9.25
N PHE A 271 25.87 -5.65 -9.85
CA PHE A 271 24.45 -5.27 -9.87
C PHE A 271 23.58 -6.48 -9.57
N ILE A 272 22.37 -6.22 -9.09
CA ILE A 272 21.34 -7.26 -8.85
C ILE A 272 20.40 -7.28 -10.05
N ALA A 273 19.97 -8.46 -10.48
CA ALA A 273 18.94 -8.60 -11.50
C ALA A 273 17.93 -9.68 -11.12
N TYR A 274 16.64 -9.36 -11.28
CA TYR A 274 15.54 -10.32 -11.14
C TYR A 274 14.30 -9.85 -11.93
N GLY A 275 13.34 -10.75 -12.12
CA GLY A 275 12.02 -10.48 -12.68
C GLY A 275 10.95 -11.10 -11.80
N ASP A 276 9.68 -10.81 -12.08
CA ASP A 276 8.54 -11.58 -11.58
C ASP A 276 8.40 -11.58 -10.04
N MET A 277 8.85 -10.50 -9.38
CA MET A 277 8.93 -10.46 -7.92
C MET A 277 7.54 -10.45 -7.27
N GLY A 278 6.63 -9.61 -7.76
CA GLY A 278 5.33 -9.38 -7.13
C GLY A 278 5.39 -8.66 -5.78
N ALA A 279 4.22 -8.49 -5.16
CA ALA A 279 4.07 -7.88 -3.83
C ALA A 279 3.50 -8.83 -2.75
N PHE A 280 3.11 -10.05 -3.11
CA PHE A 280 2.30 -10.92 -2.26
C PHE A 280 3.15 -11.70 -1.23
N ALA A 281 3.00 -11.33 0.04
CA ALA A 281 3.53 -12.09 1.18
C ALA A 281 2.70 -13.35 1.52
N ALA A 282 1.40 -13.32 1.25
CA ALA A 282 0.41 -14.12 2.00
C ALA A 282 0.37 -15.64 1.72
N PHE A 283 0.93 -16.13 0.62
CA PHE A 283 0.81 -17.56 0.28
C PHE A 283 2.14 -18.33 0.24
N TYR A 284 3.26 -17.69 -0.09
CA TYR A 284 4.55 -18.37 -0.23
C TYR A 284 5.79 -17.55 0.18
N GLY A 285 5.64 -16.30 0.65
CA GLY A 285 6.77 -15.46 1.08
C GLY A 285 7.82 -15.16 -0.01
N GLY A 286 7.54 -15.46 -1.29
CA GLY A 286 8.52 -15.37 -2.37
C GLY A 286 9.04 -13.95 -2.58
N SER A 287 8.14 -12.97 -2.66
CA SER A 287 8.49 -11.54 -2.80
C SER A 287 9.33 -11.05 -1.62
N GLU A 288 8.99 -11.44 -0.39
CA GLU A 288 9.73 -11.07 0.82
C GLU A 288 11.13 -11.70 0.84
N SER A 289 11.26 -12.96 0.42
CA SER A 289 12.57 -13.62 0.32
C SER A 289 13.47 -12.94 -0.69
N THR A 290 12.94 -12.57 -1.87
CA THR A 290 13.68 -11.82 -2.88
C THR A 290 14.09 -10.44 -2.36
N ALA A 291 13.17 -9.71 -1.71
CA ALA A 291 13.47 -8.41 -1.10
C ALA A 291 14.56 -8.50 -0.02
N ALA A 292 14.47 -9.50 0.86
CA ALA A 292 15.44 -9.72 1.93
C ALA A 292 16.83 -10.06 1.39
N ARG A 293 16.91 -10.90 0.35
CA ARG A 293 18.17 -11.23 -0.33
C ARG A 293 18.75 -10.02 -1.05
N ALA A 294 17.94 -9.28 -1.81
CA ALA A 294 18.39 -8.06 -2.48
C ALA A 294 18.90 -7.01 -1.48
N PHE A 295 18.18 -6.81 -0.36
CA PHE A 295 18.62 -5.94 0.71
C PHE A 295 19.95 -6.38 1.30
N LYS A 296 20.10 -7.68 1.60
CA LYS A 296 21.36 -8.27 2.09
C LYS A 296 22.51 -8.05 1.10
N ASP A 297 22.30 -8.29 -0.17
CA ASP A 297 23.32 -8.14 -1.21
C ASP A 297 23.74 -6.66 -1.40
N VAL A 298 22.81 -5.72 -1.23
CA VAL A 298 23.10 -4.28 -1.26
C VAL A 298 23.91 -3.82 -0.05
N ILE A 299 23.62 -4.34 1.15
CA ILE A 299 24.28 -3.90 2.39
C ILE A 299 25.57 -4.66 2.71
N GLU A 300 25.68 -5.93 2.32
CA GLU A 300 26.83 -6.82 2.58
C GLU A 300 27.63 -7.16 1.32
N GLY A 301 26.97 -7.34 0.17
CA GLY A 301 27.51 -8.05 -1.00
C GLY A 301 28.23 -7.20 -2.05
N GLU A 302 28.54 -5.94 -1.76
CA GLU A 302 29.13 -4.98 -2.72
C GLU A 302 28.30 -4.76 -4.02
N TYR A 303 27.01 -5.17 -4.05
CA TYR A 303 26.10 -4.95 -5.18
C TYR A 303 25.48 -3.56 -5.14
N ASP A 304 26.30 -2.51 -5.20
CA ASP A 304 25.91 -1.12 -5.01
C ASP A 304 25.83 -0.28 -6.29
N SER A 305 25.98 -0.91 -7.48
CA SER A 305 25.97 -0.19 -8.75
C SER A 305 24.57 0.19 -9.19
N PHE A 306 23.69 -0.80 -9.35
CA PHE A 306 22.26 -0.65 -9.66
C PHE A 306 21.54 -1.98 -9.47
N LEU A 307 20.22 -1.95 -9.60
CA LEU A 307 19.36 -3.12 -9.66
C LEU A 307 18.53 -3.07 -10.95
N LEU A 308 18.40 -4.20 -11.63
CA LEU A 308 17.55 -4.36 -12.81
C LEU A 308 16.37 -5.30 -12.52
N HIS A 309 15.16 -4.75 -12.45
CA HIS A 309 13.93 -5.53 -12.38
C HIS A 309 13.32 -5.65 -13.78
N PHE A 310 13.53 -6.79 -14.44
CA PHE A 310 13.23 -6.93 -15.86
C PHE A 310 11.77 -7.36 -16.19
N GLY A 311 10.80 -6.69 -15.56
CA GLY A 311 9.37 -6.87 -15.83
C GLY A 311 8.61 -7.64 -14.75
N ASP A 312 7.29 -7.66 -14.90
CA ASP A 312 6.36 -8.35 -13.99
C ASP A 312 6.51 -7.94 -12.52
N ILE A 313 6.35 -6.63 -12.31
CA ILE A 313 6.81 -5.92 -11.11
C ILE A 313 6.02 -6.30 -9.85
N SER A 314 4.78 -5.81 -9.71
CA SER A 314 3.98 -5.97 -8.48
C SER A 314 2.87 -7.01 -8.60
N TYR A 315 2.47 -7.34 -9.83
CA TYR A 315 1.25 -8.08 -10.16
C TYR A 315 -0.04 -7.42 -9.63
N ALA A 316 -0.07 -6.10 -9.49
CA ALA A 316 -1.23 -5.35 -9.02
C ALA A 316 -2.53 -5.63 -9.81
N ARG A 317 -2.44 -5.80 -11.14
CA ARG A 317 -3.61 -6.13 -11.99
C ARG A 317 -4.83 -5.26 -11.68
N SER A 318 -4.63 -3.94 -11.72
CA SER A 318 -5.64 -2.91 -11.42
C SER A 318 -6.00 -2.73 -9.94
N GLN A 319 -5.42 -3.49 -9.02
CA GLN A 319 -5.60 -3.29 -7.58
C GLN A 319 -4.58 -2.26 -7.07
N GLY A 320 -5.00 -1.01 -6.90
CA GLY A 320 -4.10 0.10 -6.58
C GLY A 320 -3.28 -0.11 -5.29
N HIS A 321 -3.88 -0.71 -4.26
CA HIS A 321 -3.21 -0.96 -2.97
C HIS A 321 -1.98 -1.87 -3.07
N VAL A 322 -1.91 -2.73 -4.09
CA VAL A 322 -0.77 -3.64 -4.31
C VAL A 322 0.49 -2.88 -4.72
N TRP A 323 0.36 -1.69 -5.32
CA TRP A 323 1.49 -0.81 -5.60
C TRP A 323 2.13 -0.28 -4.31
N ASP A 324 1.32 0.21 -3.38
CA ASP A 324 1.81 0.66 -2.08
C ASP A 324 2.53 -0.46 -1.33
N GLN A 325 2.00 -1.69 -1.38
CA GLN A 325 2.65 -2.87 -0.81
C GLN A 325 4.01 -3.16 -1.45
N PHE A 326 4.08 -3.14 -2.80
CA PHE A 326 5.32 -3.37 -3.52
C PHE A 326 6.38 -2.33 -3.17
N PHE A 327 6.00 -1.05 -3.19
CA PHE A 327 6.96 0.02 -2.90
C PHE A 327 7.46 -0.01 -1.46
N HIS A 328 6.57 -0.29 -0.49
CA HIS A 328 6.99 -0.53 0.89
C HIS A 328 8.01 -1.66 0.99
N LEU A 329 7.80 -2.75 0.25
CA LEU A 329 8.68 -3.92 0.24
C LEU A 329 10.08 -3.60 -0.34
N ILE A 330 10.18 -2.75 -1.36
CA ILE A 330 11.47 -2.45 -2.01
C ILE A 330 12.22 -1.26 -1.41
N GLU A 331 11.52 -0.32 -0.75
CA GLU A 331 12.07 0.93 -0.20
C GLU A 331 13.39 0.76 0.59
N PRO A 332 13.57 -0.27 1.46
CA PRO A 332 14.80 -0.44 2.23
C PRO A 332 16.10 -0.53 1.41
N TYR A 333 16.03 -1.06 0.18
CA TYR A 333 17.17 -1.17 -0.73
C TYR A 333 17.06 -0.27 -1.96
N ALA A 334 15.85 0.07 -2.42
CA ALA A 334 15.64 1.01 -3.51
C ALA A 334 16.07 2.45 -3.15
N THR A 335 16.12 2.79 -1.85
CA THR A 335 16.73 4.05 -1.36
C THR A 335 18.26 4.02 -1.30
N ARG A 336 18.91 2.89 -1.65
CA ARG A 336 20.37 2.71 -1.56
C ARG A 336 21.02 2.49 -2.91
N VAL A 337 20.34 1.80 -3.81
CA VAL A 337 20.79 1.52 -5.17
C VAL A 337 19.75 1.98 -6.19
N PRO A 338 20.17 2.48 -7.36
CA PRO A 338 19.26 2.82 -8.45
C PRO A 338 18.45 1.58 -8.87
N TYR A 339 17.14 1.65 -8.75
CA TYR A 339 16.21 0.58 -9.10
C TYR A 339 15.68 0.85 -10.51
N MET A 340 16.23 0.12 -11.48
CA MET A 340 15.91 0.26 -12.89
C MET A 340 14.93 -0.84 -13.30
N VAL A 341 13.92 -0.49 -14.09
CA VAL A 341 12.89 -1.45 -14.52
C VAL A 341 12.85 -1.64 -16.03
N SER A 342 12.36 -2.79 -16.47
CA SER A 342 11.85 -2.99 -17.82
C SER A 342 10.41 -3.46 -17.79
N ILE A 343 9.81 -3.51 -18.98
CA ILE A 343 8.42 -3.94 -19.16
C ILE A 343 8.38 -5.46 -19.24
N GLY A 344 7.44 -6.08 -18.53
CA GLY A 344 7.17 -7.52 -18.57
C GLY A 344 6.14 -7.92 -19.61
N ASN A 345 6.07 -9.21 -19.91
CA ASN A 345 5.24 -9.80 -20.96
C ASN A 345 3.84 -10.24 -20.50
N ARG A 346 3.48 -10.08 -19.21
CA ARG A 346 2.28 -10.74 -18.71
C ARG A 346 1.00 -10.13 -19.27
N LYS A 347 0.42 -10.93 -20.16
CA LYS A 347 -0.86 -10.77 -20.85
C LYS A 347 -1.97 -10.24 -19.94
N TYR A 348 -2.49 -9.10 -20.34
CA TYR A 348 -3.81 -8.61 -20.00
C TYR A 348 -4.84 -9.67 -20.34
N ASN A 349 -5.45 -10.33 -19.35
CA ASN A 349 -6.76 -10.96 -19.53
C ASN A 349 -7.85 -9.88 -19.49
N MET A 350 -7.64 -8.80 -20.23
CA MET A 350 -8.69 -7.87 -20.62
C MET A 350 -8.95 -8.19 -22.08
N PHE A 351 -10.15 -8.67 -22.35
CA PHE A 351 -10.60 -9.03 -23.68
C PHE A 351 -10.20 -7.93 -24.70
N SER A 352 -9.42 -8.34 -25.70
CA SER A 352 -9.11 -7.60 -26.94
C SER A 352 -8.53 -6.19 -26.80
N CYS A 353 -7.20 -6.06 -26.73
CA CYS A 353 -6.50 -4.92 -27.33
C CYS A 353 -5.35 -5.41 -28.21
N SER A 354 -5.15 -4.76 -29.36
CA SER A 354 -4.09 -5.08 -30.31
C SER A 354 -2.75 -4.49 -29.81
N LEU A 355 -1.63 -5.15 -30.15
CA LEU A 355 -0.28 -4.82 -29.66
C LEU A 355 0.15 -3.36 -29.90
N GLN A 356 -0.40 -2.70 -30.92
CA GLN A 356 -0.06 -1.31 -31.26
C GLN A 356 -0.80 -0.29 -30.37
N ASP A 357 -2.06 -0.57 -30.01
CA ASP A 357 -2.85 0.31 -29.13
C ASP A 357 -2.33 0.21 -27.68
N CYS A 358 -1.95 -1.00 -27.26
CA CYS A 358 -1.34 -1.24 -25.96
C CYS A 358 -0.05 -0.44 -25.74
N ALA A 359 0.83 -0.26 -26.73
CA ALA A 359 2.11 0.41 -26.51
C ALA A 359 1.97 1.92 -26.18
N THR A 360 1.02 2.60 -26.81
CA THR A 360 0.74 4.04 -26.58
C THR A 360 -0.09 4.30 -25.31
N ASP A 361 -1.08 3.44 -25.04
CA ASP A 361 -1.90 3.47 -23.82
C ASP A 361 -1.08 3.11 -22.57
N PHE A 362 -0.12 2.21 -22.76
CA PHE A 362 0.84 1.82 -21.74
C PHE A 362 1.84 2.92 -21.45
N ALA A 363 2.42 3.63 -22.42
CA ALA A 363 3.42 4.68 -22.12
C ALA A 363 2.87 5.85 -21.27
N ARG A 364 1.61 6.23 -21.45
CA ARG A 364 0.94 7.23 -20.59
C ARG A 364 0.64 6.66 -19.21
N SER A 365 0.05 5.47 -19.15
CA SER A 365 -0.25 4.78 -17.89
C SER A 365 1.01 4.37 -17.13
N TRP A 366 2.12 4.07 -17.79
CA TRP A 366 3.36 3.53 -17.23
C TRP A 366 4.18 4.60 -16.51
N ASN A 367 4.36 5.77 -17.13
CA ASN A 367 4.98 6.91 -16.46
C ASN A 367 4.14 7.41 -15.27
N LEU A 368 2.81 7.26 -15.34
CA LEU A 368 1.88 7.62 -14.27
C LEU A 368 1.81 6.56 -13.16
N LEU A 369 1.86 5.27 -13.48
CA LEU A 369 1.61 4.17 -12.53
C LEU A 369 2.87 3.75 -11.76
N MET A 370 4.04 3.75 -12.42
CA MET A 370 5.21 3.05 -11.89
C MET A 370 6.19 3.97 -11.19
N GLN A 371 6.19 5.27 -11.47
CA GLN A 371 7.19 6.20 -10.93
C GLN A 371 8.64 5.70 -11.07
N MET A 372 8.98 4.88 -12.06
CA MET A 372 10.31 4.27 -12.18
C MET A 372 10.91 4.59 -13.54
N ASN A 373 12.19 5.01 -13.59
CA ASN A 373 12.85 5.17 -14.88
C ASN A 373 13.21 3.80 -15.47
N MET A 374 13.01 3.69 -16.78
CA MET A 374 13.36 2.49 -17.53
C MET A 374 14.87 2.38 -17.70
N ALA A 375 15.37 1.16 -17.61
CA ALA A 375 16.75 0.86 -17.95
C ALA A 375 16.97 1.05 -19.46
N THR A 376 17.63 2.14 -19.88
CA THR A 376 18.18 2.24 -21.24
C THR A 376 19.66 1.87 -21.18
N LEU A 377 19.95 0.56 -21.18
CA LEU A 377 21.33 0.10 -21.33
C LEU A 377 21.72 0.26 -22.80
N LYS A 378 22.52 1.29 -23.11
CA LYS A 378 23.13 1.47 -24.44
C LYS A 378 24.15 0.35 -24.68
N ALA A 379 23.70 -0.79 -25.20
CA ALA A 379 24.56 -1.82 -25.75
C ALA A 379 24.82 -1.51 -27.25
N GLY A 380 25.79 -0.64 -27.54
CA GLY A 380 26.17 -0.33 -28.92
C GLY A 380 25.12 0.46 -29.71
N SER A 381 25.53 1.02 -30.85
CA SER A 381 24.84 2.05 -31.61
C SER A 381 23.46 1.61 -32.17
N MET A 382 22.36 2.10 -31.59
CA MET A 382 21.09 2.26 -32.30
C MET A 382 20.46 3.61 -31.93
N THR A 383 19.98 4.32 -32.95
CA THR A 383 19.41 5.67 -32.83
C THR A 383 17.95 5.63 -32.35
N SER A 384 17.52 6.73 -31.71
CA SER A 384 16.30 6.89 -30.90
C SER A 384 14.94 6.58 -31.56
N ALA A 385 14.89 6.23 -32.85
CA ALA A 385 13.65 5.89 -33.57
C ALA A 385 13.39 4.37 -33.67
N GLU A 386 14.38 3.51 -33.41
CA GLU A 386 14.24 2.04 -33.53
C GLU A 386 13.82 1.35 -32.21
N VAL A 387 13.72 2.11 -31.11
CA VAL A 387 13.53 1.59 -29.74
C VAL A 387 12.09 1.13 -29.45
N CYS A 388 11.08 1.63 -30.18
CA CYS A 388 9.67 1.30 -29.89
C CYS A 388 9.16 -0.02 -30.50
N CYS A 389 9.80 -0.57 -31.54
CA CYS A 389 9.29 -1.77 -32.25
C CYS A 389 10.12 -3.05 -32.04
N HIS A 390 11.16 -3.03 -31.19
CA HIS A 390 12.05 -4.19 -31.01
C HIS A 390 12.19 -4.72 -29.57
N MET A 391 11.41 -4.21 -28.61
CA MET A 391 11.45 -4.71 -27.22
C MET A 391 10.79 -6.08 -27.00
N GLU A 392 10.42 -6.82 -28.05
CA GLU A 392 10.14 -8.27 -27.96
C GLU A 392 11.31 -9.15 -28.41
N ALA A 393 12.42 -8.56 -28.86
CA ALA A 393 13.57 -9.32 -29.32
C ALA A 393 14.81 -9.00 -28.47
N VAL A 394 15.19 -9.99 -27.67
CA VAL A 394 16.61 -10.37 -27.52
C VAL A 394 17.43 -9.47 -26.58
N LEU A 395 17.43 -9.83 -25.30
CA LEU A 395 18.61 -9.71 -24.44
C LEU A 395 19.69 -10.70 -24.95
N THR A 396 20.25 -10.47 -26.14
CA THR A 396 21.59 -11.00 -26.46
C THR A 396 22.57 -10.04 -25.80
N LEU A 397 22.84 -10.31 -24.52
CA LEU A 397 24.09 -9.88 -23.93
C LEU A 397 25.19 -10.52 -24.79
N ARG A 398 25.92 -9.72 -25.59
CA ARG A 398 27.21 -10.14 -26.16
C ARG A 398 28.26 -10.19 -25.05
N GLY A 399 28.05 -11.10 -24.11
CA GLY A 399 28.93 -11.48 -23.03
C GLY A 399 28.44 -12.84 -22.55
N GLU A 400 29.29 -13.85 -22.66
CA GLU A 400 29.00 -15.24 -22.33
C GLU A 400 28.35 -15.37 -20.95
N ILE A 401 27.06 -15.72 -20.91
CA ILE A 401 26.39 -16.20 -19.71
C ILE A 401 25.79 -17.57 -20.08
N SER A 402 26.46 -18.64 -19.65
CA SER A 402 25.97 -20.01 -19.74
C SER A 402 25.01 -20.27 -18.57
N VAL A 403 23.70 -20.25 -18.82
CA VAL A 403 22.68 -20.77 -17.90
C VAL A 403 22.14 -22.09 -18.49
N PRO A 404 22.26 -23.23 -17.80
CA PRO A 404 21.65 -24.48 -18.28
C PRO A 404 20.14 -24.41 -18.05
N ILE A 405 19.37 -24.29 -19.13
CA ILE A 405 17.91 -24.42 -19.14
C ILE A 405 17.59 -25.92 -19.24
N LEU A 406 16.83 -26.44 -18.28
CA LEU A 406 16.20 -27.76 -18.38
C LEU A 406 15.15 -27.70 -19.50
N GLU A 407 15.32 -28.53 -20.52
CA GLU A 407 14.45 -28.65 -21.69
C GLU A 407 13.01 -29.01 -21.27
N GLU A 408 12.06 -28.10 -21.48
CA GLU A 408 10.72 -28.45 -21.92
C GLU A 408 10.45 -27.73 -23.25
N ASN A 409 10.10 -28.52 -24.25
CA ASN A 409 9.97 -28.13 -25.65
C ASN A 409 8.96 -26.99 -25.85
N VAL A 410 9.41 -25.85 -26.36
CA VAL A 410 8.57 -24.84 -27.01
C VAL A 410 8.99 -24.76 -28.48
N GLU A 411 8.17 -25.30 -29.37
CA GLU A 411 8.32 -25.08 -30.81
C GLU A 411 7.95 -23.63 -31.16
N CYS A 412 8.95 -22.82 -31.51
CA CYS A 412 8.73 -21.54 -32.17
C CYS A 412 8.90 -21.71 -33.68
N LEU A 413 7.79 -21.63 -34.42
CA LEU A 413 7.77 -21.61 -35.88
C LEU A 413 8.24 -20.23 -36.38
N CYS A 414 9.51 -20.11 -36.73
CA CYS A 414 10.03 -18.95 -37.46
C CYS A 414 9.92 -19.18 -38.97
N ILE A 415 8.99 -18.49 -39.63
CA ILE A 415 9.01 -18.33 -41.08
C ILE A 415 9.79 -17.05 -41.39
N THR A 416 11.07 -17.19 -41.71
CA THR A 416 11.80 -16.18 -42.50
C THR A 416 12.63 -16.91 -43.54
N GLY A 417 12.40 -16.58 -44.81
CA GLY A 417 13.13 -17.16 -45.93
C GLY A 417 14.58 -16.67 -45.98
N GLY A 418 15.50 -17.58 -46.33
CA GLY A 418 16.84 -17.24 -46.81
C GLY A 418 18.01 -17.80 -45.98
N THR A 419 18.45 -19.00 -46.37
CA THR A 419 19.84 -19.55 -46.29
C THR A 419 20.67 -19.41 -45.01
N SER A 420 20.86 -20.57 -44.37
CA SER A 420 21.81 -20.92 -43.30
C SER A 420 23.28 -20.65 -43.62
N LEU A 421 24.03 -20.16 -42.64
CA LEU A 421 25.48 -20.38 -42.51
C LEU A 421 25.82 -20.63 -41.03
N ARG A 422 26.36 -21.83 -40.80
CA ARG A 422 26.71 -22.45 -39.51
C ARG A 422 28.21 -22.20 -39.26
N GLN A 423 28.60 -21.74 -38.08
CA GLN A 423 29.99 -21.86 -37.64
C GLN A 423 30.07 -22.08 -36.12
N GLU A 424 30.54 -23.27 -35.73
CA GLU A 424 30.85 -23.68 -34.35
C GLU A 424 32.22 -23.15 -33.94
N ILE A 425 32.32 -22.55 -32.74
CA ILE A 425 33.56 -22.50 -31.95
C ILE A 425 33.15 -22.60 -30.47
N GLY A 426 33.54 -23.68 -29.79
CA GLY A 426 33.31 -23.86 -28.35
C GLY A 426 34.55 -23.58 -27.52
N PHE A 427 34.39 -23.34 -26.21
CA PHE A 427 35.39 -23.63 -25.17
C PHE A 427 34.75 -23.75 -23.77
N THR A 428 35.48 -24.45 -22.91
CA THR A 428 35.12 -25.08 -21.63
C THR A 428 35.37 -24.21 -20.39
N GLY A 429 34.50 -24.28 -19.38
CA GLY A 429 34.77 -23.78 -18.02
C GLY A 429 33.69 -24.23 -17.01
N THR A 430 34.11 -24.86 -15.92
CA THR A 430 33.27 -25.49 -14.89
C THR A 430 33.02 -24.53 -13.72
N ALA A 431 31.76 -24.34 -13.30
CA ALA A 431 31.40 -23.67 -12.05
C ALA A 431 30.82 -24.70 -11.05
N LEU A 432 31.38 -24.74 -9.84
CA LEU A 432 30.92 -25.59 -8.74
C LEU A 432 29.68 -24.96 -8.10
N ILE A 433 28.55 -25.67 -8.16
CA ILE A 433 27.35 -25.34 -7.39
C ILE A 433 27.35 -26.24 -6.15
N THR A 434 27.63 -25.69 -4.97
CA THR A 434 27.32 -26.34 -3.70
C THR A 434 25.92 -25.91 -3.26
N GLY A 435 24.90 -26.67 -3.65
CA GLY A 435 23.58 -26.60 -3.07
C GLY A 435 23.50 -27.56 -1.87
N ALA A 436 23.12 -27.05 -0.71
CA ALA A 436 22.62 -27.88 0.38
C ALA A 436 21.10 -27.67 0.44
N PHE A 437 20.37 -28.68 -0.02
CA PHE A 437 18.95 -28.85 0.26
C PHE A 437 18.79 -29.36 1.69
N MET A 438 18.02 -28.64 2.51
CA MET A 438 17.09 -29.20 3.50
C MET A 438 16.06 -28.16 3.89
#